data_AF-A0A5T2H1G2-F1
#
_entry.id   AF-A0A5T2H1G2-F1
#
_cell.length_a   1.000
_cell.length_b   1.000
_cell.length_c   1.000
_cell.angle_alpha   90.00
_cell.angle_beta   90.00
_cell.angle_gamma   90.00
#
_symmetry.space_group_name_H-M   'P 1'
#
loop_
_entity.id
_entity.type
_entity.pdbx_description
1 polymer ?
#
loop_
_entity_poly.entity_id
_entity_poly.type
_entity_poly.pdbx_seq_one_letter_code
_entity_poly.pdbx_strand_id
1 'polypeptide(L)' 'PSPLNPPPGCAFNARCSRRFGPCTQLQPQLKEYDGQLVACFAVDQDENPQKPLS' A
#
# COMPACT_ATOMS: atom_id res chain seq x y z
N PRO A 1 -1.25 21.06 0.10
CA PRO A 1 -1.11 20.01 1.13
C PRO A 1 0.02 20.35 2.11
N SER A 2 -0.33 20.67 3.36
CA SER A 2 0.65 20.85 4.43
C SER A 2 1.38 19.52 4.69
N PRO A 3 2.73 19.48 4.74
CA PRO A 3 3.49 18.23 4.93
C PRO A 3 3.26 17.55 6.28
N LEU A 4 2.66 18.25 7.25
CA LEU A 4 2.46 17.80 8.63
C LEU A 4 1.29 16.84 8.83
N ASN A 5 0.34 16.76 7.89
CA ASN A 5 -0.80 15.85 7.98
C ASN A 5 -1.01 15.19 6.62
N PRO A 6 -0.28 14.10 6.31
CA PRO A 6 -0.57 13.34 5.11
C PRO A 6 -2.01 12.82 5.14
N PRO A 7 -2.72 12.86 4.01
CA PRO A 7 -4.06 12.29 3.93
C PRO A 7 -4.04 10.79 4.30
N PRO A 8 -5.13 10.25 4.85
CA PRO A 8 -5.24 8.83 5.14
C PRO A 8 -5.02 8.01 3.86
N GLY A 9 -4.48 6.80 4.01
CA GLY A 9 -4.14 5.94 2.90
C GLY A 9 -2.64 5.91 2.56
N CYS A 10 -2.30 5.16 1.51
CA CYS A 10 -0.96 5.07 0.96
C CYS A 10 -0.52 6.43 0.38
N ALA A 11 0.70 6.88 0.68
CA ALA A 11 1.25 8.14 0.18
C ALA A 11 1.26 8.24 -1.37
N PHE A 12 1.31 7.09 -2.06
CA PHE A 12 1.36 7.02 -3.52
C PHE A 12 -0.03 6.88 -4.18
N ASN A 13 -1.12 6.83 -3.41
CA ASN A 13 -2.47 6.53 -3.94
C ASN A 13 -2.91 7.45 -5.08
N ALA A 14 -2.48 8.72 -5.09
CA ALA A 14 -2.87 9.68 -6.11
C ALA A 14 -2.20 9.42 -7.48
N ARG A 15 -1.10 8.67 -7.52
CA ARG A 15 -0.30 8.43 -8.75
C ARG A 15 0.01 6.95 -9.01
N CYS A 16 -0.37 6.03 -8.12
CA CYS A 16 -0.12 4.60 -8.27
C CYS A 16 -1.05 3.97 -9.31
N SER A 17 -0.49 3.26 -10.29
CA SER A 17 -1.25 2.53 -11.33
C SER A 17 -1.94 1.28 -10.79
N ARG A 18 -1.40 0.67 -9.73
CA ARG A 18 -1.96 -0.51 -9.04
C ARG A 18 -2.86 -0.14 -7.85
N ARG A 19 -3.42 1.07 -7.81
CA ARG A 19 -4.25 1.54 -6.70
C ARG A 19 -5.57 0.75 -6.64
N PHE A 20 -5.95 0.32 -5.45
CA PHE A 20 -7.26 -0.28 -5.16
C PHE A 20 -7.77 0.20 -3.79
N GLY A 21 -8.95 -0.28 -3.35
CA GLY A 21 -9.69 0.24 -2.20
C GLY A 21 -8.84 0.56 -0.94
N PRO A 22 -8.12 -0.42 -0.38
CA PRO A 22 -7.26 -0.22 0.80
C PRO A 22 -6.23 0.90 0.64
N CYS A 23 -5.72 1.16 -0.57
CA CYS A 23 -4.71 2.18 -0.81
C CYS A 23 -5.19 3.60 -0.46
N THR A 24 -6.51 3.86 -0.40
CA THR A 24 -7.06 5.19 -0.11
C THR A 24 -7.53 5.34 1.32
N GLN A 25 -7.59 4.23 2.07
CA GLN A 25 -8.17 4.17 3.40
C GLN A 25 -7.12 3.86 4.46
N LEU A 26 -6.14 3.02 4.12
CA LEU A 26 -5.16 2.46 5.06
C LEU A 26 -3.73 2.76 4.60
N GLN A 27 -2.82 2.89 5.56
CA GLN A 27 -1.39 2.93 5.29
C GLN A 27 -0.84 1.50 5.21
N PRO A 28 -0.14 1.14 4.13
CA PRO A 28 0.50 -0.17 4.04
C PRO A 28 1.61 -0.29 5.06
N GLN A 29 1.79 -1.49 5.59
CA GLN A 29 2.88 -1.79 6.52
C GLN A 29 4.20 -1.88 5.75
N LEU A 30 5.28 -1.38 6.34
CA LEU A 30 6.62 -1.52 5.78
C LEU A 30 7.11 -2.96 6.01
N LYS A 31 7.46 -3.64 4.94
CA LYS A 31 7.96 -5.02 4.95
C LYS A 31 9.14 -5.19 4.01
N GLU A 32 9.88 -6.28 4.15
CA GLU A 32 10.92 -6.65 3.20
C GLU A 32 10.30 -7.44 2.03
N TYR A 33 10.64 -7.05 0.80
CA TYR A 33 10.23 -7.71 -0.43
C TYR A 33 11.39 -7.65 -1.42
N ASP A 34 11.82 -8.82 -1.91
CA ASP A 34 12.95 -8.96 -2.83
C ASP A 34 14.23 -8.22 -2.38
N GLY A 35 14.53 -8.28 -1.08
CA GLY A 35 15.69 -7.62 -0.48
C GLY A 35 15.57 -6.10 -0.32
N GLN A 36 14.38 -5.52 -0.55
CA GLN A 36 14.11 -4.10 -0.37
C GLN A 36 12.95 -3.86 0.59
N LEU A 37 12.96 -2.74 1.32
CA LEU A 37 11.84 -2.34 2.15
C LEU A 37 10.74 -1.68 1.30
N VAL A 38 9.54 -2.23 1.37
CA VAL A 38 8.37 -1.80 0.59
C VAL A 38 7.17 -1.67 1.52
N ALA A 39 6.39 -0.61 1.35
CA ALA A 39 5.08 -0.46 1.97
C ALA A 39 4.01 -0.43 0.86
N CYS A 40 3.52 -1.61 0.45
CA CYS A 40 2.60 -1.72 -0.68
C CYS A 40 1.60 -2.90 -0.54
N PHE A 41 0.30 -2.60 -0.54
CA PHE A 41 -0.75 -3.63 -0.49
C PHE A 41 -0.80 -4.54 -1.73
N ALA A 42 -0.38 -4.05 -2.90
CA ALA A 42 -0.36 -4.87 -4.10
C ALA A 42 0.72 -5.96 -4.02
N VAL A 43 1.87 -5.63 -3.40
CA VAL A 43 2.93 -6.60 -3.13
C VAL A 43 2.48 -7.67 -2.13
N ASP A 44 1.63 -7.31 -1.15
CA ASP A 44 1.01 -8.29 -0.25
C ASP A 44 0.11 -9.29 -0.99
N GLN A 45 -0.59 -8.85 -2.02
CA GLN A 45 -1.41 -9.72 -2.88
C GLN A 45 -0.54 -10.62 -3.78
N ASP A 46 0.54 -10.07 -4.34
CA ASP A 46 1.48 -10.81 -5.19
C ASP A 46 2.18 -11.94 -4.42
N GLU A 47 2.55 -11.68 -3.16
CA GLU A 47 3.22 -12.65 -2.27
C GLU A 47 2.26 -13.71 -1.73
N ASN A 48 0.97 -13.37 -1.57
CA ASN A 48 -0.03 -14.29 -1.05
C ASN A 48 -1.28 -14.35 -1.93
N PRO A 49 -1.21 -15.04 -3.08
CA PRO A 49 -2.33 -15.14 -4.04
C PRO A 49 -3.57 -15.88 -3.50
N GLN A 50 -3.54 -16.40 -2.26
CA GLN A 50 -4.57 -17.28 -1.68
C GLN A 50 -5.34 -16.68 -0.49
N LYS A 51 -5.10 -15.43 -0.09
CA LYS A 51 -5.93 -14.78 0.93
C LYS A 51 -7.07 -14.00 0.28
N PRO A 52 -8.31 -14.51 0.25
CA PRO A 52 -9.46 -13.66 -0.02
C PRO A 52 -9.49 -12.58 1.07
N LEU A 53 -9.56 -11.33 0.64
CA LEU A 53 -9.76 -10.17 1.50
C LEU A 53 -11.10 -10.40 2.20
N SER A 54 -11.05 -10.88 3.45
CA SER A 54 -12.23 -11.11 4.31
C SER A 54 -12.75 -9.78 4.84
#